data_AF-A0A445HL59-F1
#
_entry.id   AF-A0A445HL59-F1
#
_cell.length_a   1.000
_cell.length_b   1.000
_cell.length_c   1.000
_cell.angle_alpha   90.00
_cell.angle_beta   90.00
_cell.angle_gamma   90.00
#
_symmetry.space_group_name_H-M   'P 1'
#
loop_
_entity.id
_entity.type
_entity.pdbx_description
1 polymer ?
#
loop_
_entity_poly.entity_id
_entity_poly.type
_entity_poly.pdbx_seq_one_letter_code
_entity_poly.pdbx_strand_id
1 'polypeptide(L)'
;METSTKNSLHIRCNSLPSAPHPLVSQFDEHLQRLKDSEATITSLSSSSITQKLIGLQDLHDYADKLLQLPTTQQAFGHKCSDKWVDVLLEGSLGLLDICSTAQDCLLQSKESVHMVQSVIRRKCPDTEFAVEGGKYLASRKKMKKAIQKALGNLKGMKNELMDSSSSNDSEVLFILGILKEAEAVTMRLLESLLMFVSDTKGQSKQRRWSIISKLMQSDRMTCDSQESETNEFAKVDTTLQSLISHKPLSIENFHSHMENLETCIEDLEVGVEHLSRKLIRTRVSLLNIFSH
;
A
#
# COMPACT_ATOMS: atom_id res chain seq x y z
N MET A 1 -25.26 76.76 -22.92
CA MET A 1 -23.97 76.26 -22.42
C MET A 1 -24.28 75.20 -21.38
N GLU A 2 -24.36 73.96 -21.83
CA GLU A 2 -24.76 72.82 -21.00
C GLU A 2 -23.51 72.17 -20.39
N THR A 3 -23.54 71.99 -19.08
CA THR A 3 -22.50 71.33 -18.27
C THR A 3 -22.65 69.82 -18.39
N SER A 4 -21.67 69.15 -19.00
CA SER A 4 -21.60 67.69 -19.09
C SER A 4 -21.13 67.09 -17.75
N THR A 5 -22.02 66.36 -17.07
CA THR A 5 -21.74 65.52 -15.92
C THR A 5 -20.96 64.27 -16.32
N LYS A 6 -19.76 64.12 -15.74
CA LYS A 6 -18.86 62.98 -15.93
C LYS A 6 -19.38 61.79 -15.12
N ASN A 7 -20.03 60.83 -15.78
CA ASN A 7 -20.41 59.57 -15.14
C ASN A 7 -19.15 58.73 -14.88
N SER A 8 -18.86 58.50 -13.60
CA SER A 8 -17.89 57.53 -13.12
C SER A 8 -18.36 56.12 -13.46
N LEU A 9 -17.69 55.47 -14.41
CA LEU A 9 -17.89 54.04 -14.68
C LEU A 9 -17.20 53.25 -13.57
N HIS A 10 -18.01 52.66 -12.69
CA HIS A 10 -17.58 51.65 -11.72
C HIS A 10 -16.97 50.47 -12.47
N ILE A 11 -15.64 50.36 -12.46
CA ILE A 11 -14.93 49.16 -12.88
C ILE A 11 -15.33 48.06 -11.88
N ARG A 12 -16.21 47.14 -12.30
CA ARG A 12 -16.46 45.90 -11.57
C ARG A 12 -15.15 45.12 -11.50
N CYS A 13 -14.67 44.88 -10.30
CA CYS A 13 -13.55 43.98 -10.06
C CYS A 13 -13.90 42.60 -10.62
N ASN A 14 -13.11 42.13 -11.58
CA ASN A 14 -13.10 40.73 -11.96
C ASN A 14 -12.56 39.95 -10.75
N SER A 15 -13.43 39.20 -10.07
CA SER A 15 -13.01 38.21 -9.09
C SER A 15 -12.14 37.18 -9.82
N LEU A 16 -10.82 37.21 -9.55
CA LEU A 16 -9.93 36.10 -9.85
C LEU A 16 -10.55 34.81 -9.28
N PRO A 17 -10.39 33.65 -9.94
CA PRO A 17 -10.78 32.39 -9.31
C PRO A 17 -10.06 32.33 -7.96
N SER A 18 -10.81 32.12 -6.87
CA SER A 18 -10.24 32.03 -5.53
C SER A 18 -9.13 30.99 -5.56
N ALA A 19 -7.94 31.38 -5.10
CA ALA A 19 -6.86 30.41 -4.96
C ALA A 19 -7.35 29.25 -4.08
N PRO A 20 -7.04 27.99 -4.43
CA PRO A 20 -7.42 26.86 -3.60
C PRO A 20 -6.83 27.01 -2.20
N HIS A 21 -7.56 26.52 -1.20
CA HIS A 21 -7.12 26.59 0.19
C HIS A 21 -5.72 25.94 0.34
N PRO A 22 -4.78 26.52 1.11
CA PRO A 22 -3.40 26.00 1.19
C PRO A 22 -3.30 24.51 1.56
N LEU A 23 -4.25 23.98 2.34
CA LEU A 23 -4.32 22.55 2.67
C LEU A 23 -4.67 21.66 1.48
N VAL A 24 -5.50 22.15 0.54
CA VAL A 24 -5.83 21.43 -0.69
C VAL A 24 -4.58 21.28 -1.56
N SER A 25 -3.80 22.36 -1.71
CA SER A 25 -2.55 22.31 -2.46
C SER A 25 -1.52 21.38 -1.83
N GLN A 26 -1.38 21.38 -0.50
CA GLN A 26 -0.47 20.46 0.20
C GLN A 26 -0.91 19.00 0.04
N PHE A 27 -2.20 18.73 0.14
CA PHE A 27 -2.75 17.39 -0.09
C PHE A 27 -2.43 16.89 -1.51
N ASP A 28 -2.72 17.72 -2.51
CA ASP A 28 -2.50 17.40 -3.92
C ASP A 28 -1.02 17.20 -4.24
N GLU A 29 -0.13 18.00 -3.64
CA GLU A 29 1.32 17.84 -3.79
C GLU A 29 1.81 16.49 -3.24
N HIS A 30 1.38 16.11 -2.03
CA HIS A 30 1.73 14.82 -1.43
C HIS A 30 1.16 13.64 -2.25
N LEU A 31 -0.07 13.78 -2.74
CA LEU A 31 -0.71 12.80 -3.60
C LEU A 31 0.06 12.60 -4.91
N GLN A 32 0.42 13.69 -5.58
CA GLN A 32 1.15 13.63 -6.84
C GLN A 32 2.57 13.06 -6.64
N ARG A 33 3.26 13.43 -5.56
CA ARG A 33 4.57 12.88 -5.21
C ARG A 33 4.53 11.36 -5.04
N LEU A 34 3.49 10.83 -4.39
CA LEU A 34 3.29 9.39 -4.24
C LEU A 34 3.01 8.71 -5.59
N LYS A 35 2.21 9.32 -6.46
CA LYS A 35 1.92 8.82 -7.82
C LYS A 35 3.17 8.78 -8.70
N ASP A 36 3.99 9.83 -8.65
CA ASP A 36 5.23 9.88 -9.42
C ASP A 36 6.24 8.84 -8.93
N SER A 37 6.28 8.59 -7.62
CA SER A 37 7.09 7.52 -7.02
C SER A 37 6.62 6.11 -7.40
N GLU A 38 5.37 5.96 -7.84
CA GLU A 38 4.80 4.69 -8.32
C GLU A 38 5.19 4.39 -9.77
N ALA A 39 5.23 5.41 -10.63
CA ALA A 39 5.59 5.29 -12.04
C ALA A 39 7.06 4.86 -12.27
N THR A 40 7.91 4.99 -11.24
CA THR A 40 9.31 4.58 -11.28
C THR A 40 9.45 3.11 -10.86
N ILE A 41 9.17 2.19 -11.80
CA ILE A 41 8.95 0.74 -11.59
C ILE A 41 10.20 -0.07 -11.17
N THR A 42 11.36 0.52 -10.88
CA THR A 42 12.62 -0.23 -10.98
C THR A 42 13.04 -1.09 -9.79
N SER A 43 12.51 -0.95 -8.56
CA SER A 43 12.63 -2.02 -7.56
C SER A 43 11.57 -1.93 -6.46
N LEU A 44 10.98 -3.08 -6.13
CA LEU A 44 10.08 -3.23 -4.98
C LEU A 44 10.97 -3.67 -3.81
N SER A 45 11.65 -2.70 -3.20
CA SER A 45 12.54 -2.89 -2.05
C SER A 45 11.80 -2.55 -0.75
N SER A 46 12.18 -3.18 0.36
CA SER A 46 11.68 -2.89 1.71
C SER A 46 11.76 -1.39 2.03
N SER A 47 12.92 -0.78 1.81
CA SER A 47 13.14 0.66 2.06
C SER A 47 12.19 1.55 1.26
N SER A 48 11.97 1.24 -0.03
CA SER A 48 11.04 1.98 -0.88
C SER A 48 9.60 1.88 -0.36
N ILE A 49 9.19 0.69 0.08
CA ILE A 49 7.85 0.47 0.66
C ILE A 49 7.71 1.25 1.96
N THR A 50 8.68 1.19 2.86
CA THR A 50 8.67 1.94 4.13
C THR A 50 8.57 3.44 3.90
N GLN A 51 9.34 3.99 2.95
CA GLN A 51 9.26 5.42 2.59
C GLN A 51 7.88 5.80 2.04
N LYS A 52 7.28 4.93 1.21
CA LYS A 52 5.93 5.15 0.69
C LYS A 52 4.85 5.04 1.76
N LEU A 53 5.02 4.16 2.77
CA LEU A 53 4.14 4.09 3.93
C LEU A 53 4.20 5.38 4.76
N ILE A 54 5.38 5.98 4.92
CA ILE A 54 5.51 7.30 5.57
C ILE A 54 4.76 8.37 4.76
N GLY A 55 4.96 8.41 3.44
CA GLY A 55 4.25 9.37 2.59
C GLY A 55 2.72 9.20 2.63
N LEU A 56 2.22 7.96 2.78
CA LEU A 56 0.79 7.71 2.99
C LEU A 56 0.30 8.23 4.34
N GLN A 57 1.10 8.14 5.41
CA GLN A 57 0.72 8.71 6.69
C GLN A 57 0.52 10.23 6.57
N ASP A 58 1.44 10.92 5.91
CA ASP A 58 1.32 12.36 5.65
C ASP A 58 0.07 12.67 4.84
N LEU A 59 -0.17 11.93 3.75
CA LEU A 59 -1.35 12.11 2.89
C LEU A 59 -2.65 11.99 3.69
N HIS A 60 -2.77 10.96 4.54
CA HIS A 60 -3.97 10.75 5.35
C HIS A 60 -4.08 11.74 6.51
N ASP A 61 -2.97 12.28 7.02
CA ASP A 61 -3.00 13.41 7.95
C ASP A 61 -3.52 14.68 7.30
N TYR A 62 -3.16 14.95 6.04
CA TYR A 62 -3.74 16.07 5.28
C TYR A 62 -5.21 15.80 4.92
N ALA A 63 -5.59 14.54 4.62
CA ALA A 63 -6.98 14.16 4.39
C ALA A 63 -7.84 14.51 5.60
N ASP A 64 -7.39 14.11 6.80
CA ASP A 64 -8.09 14.37 8.05
C ASP A 64 -8.22 15.87 8.34
N LYS A 65 -7.14 16.64 8.17
CA LYS A 65 -7.15 18.10 8.32
C LYS A 65 -8.10 18.77 7.33
N LEU A 66 -8.14 18.29 6.09
CA LEU A 66 -9.06 18.78 5.06
C LEU A 66 -10.51 18.51 5.45
N LEU A 67 -10.83 17.29 5.90
CA LEU A 67 -12.16 16.91 6.37
C LEU A 67 -12.61 17.71 7.61
N GLN A 68 -11.68 18.15 8.44
CA GLN A 68 -11.97 18.97 9.63
C GLN A 68 -12.21 20.45 9.32
N LEU A 69 -11.98 20.93 8.08
CA LEU A 69 -12.25 22.31 7.73
C LEU A 69 -13.76 22.60 7.79
N PRO A 70 -14.21 23.70 8.43
CA PRO A 70 -15.61 24.07 8.48
C PRO A 70 -16.25 24.20 7.09
N THR A 71 -15.51 24.72 6.11
CA THR A 71 -15.96 24.83 4.72
C THR A 71 -16.22 23.47 4.11
N THR A 72 -15.32 22.51 4.32
CA THR A 72 -15.47 21.13 3.86
C THR A 72 -16.65 20.45 4.55
N GLN A 73 -16.78 20.57 5.87
CA GLN A 73 -17.90 20.00 6.63
C GLN A 73 -19.25 20.56 6.18
N GLN A 74 -19.37 21.88 6.00
CA GLN A 74 -20.58 22.53 5.47
C GLN A 74 -20.89 22.09 4.04
N ALA A 75 -19.86 21.96 3.20
CA ALA A 75 -20.02 21.52 1.83
C ALA A 75 -20.54 20.07 1.75
N PHE A 76 -20.07 19.19 2.63
CA PHE A 76 -20.58 17.82 2.75
C PHE A 76 -21.99 17.74 3.34
N GLY A 77 -22.27 18.42 4.46
CA GLY A 77 -23.55 18.31 5.18
C GLY A 77 -24.78 18.78 4.40
N HIS A 78 -24.62 19.69 3.44
CA HIS A 78 -25.74 20.21 2.65
C HIS A 78 -25.94 19.52 1.29
N LYS A 79 -24.94 18.81 0.77
CA LYS A 79 -24.85 18.50 -0.68
C LYS A 79 -24.31 17.12 -1.03
N CYS A 80 -23.78 16.37 -0.06
CA CYS A 80 -23.31 15.01 -0.32
C CYS A 80 -24.51 14.07 -0.46
N SER A 81 -24.55 13.25 -1.51
CA SER A 81 -25.58 12.21 -1.64
C SER A 81 -25.23 11.00 -0.78
N ASP A 82 -26.24 10.30 -0.27
CA ASP A 82 -26.08 9.05 0.49
C ASP A 82 -25.17 8.05 -0.22
N LYS A 83 -25.22 8.01 -1.55
CA LYS A 83 -24.34 7.14 -2.34
C LYS A 83 -22.85 7.49 -2.22
N TRP A 84 -22.48 8.77 -2.18
CA TRP A 84 -21.07 9.16 -1.99
C TRP A 84 -20.59 8.86 -0.57
N VAL A 85 -21.47 8.98 0.42
CA VAL A 85 -21.20 8.57 1.80
C VAL A 85 -20.85 7.08 1.86
N ASP A 86 -21.72 6.23 1.32
CA ASP A 86 -21.50 4.78 1.27
C ASP A 86 -20.20 4.44 0.54
N VAL A 87 -19.95 5.08 -0.60
CA VAL A 87 -18.76 4.85 -1.42
C VAL A 87 -17.46 5.24 -0.70
N LEU A 88 -17.43 6.31 0.10
CA LEU A 88 -16.25 6.70 0.89
C LEU A 88 -16.08 5.82 2.13
N LEU A 89 -17.17 5.49 2.82
CA LEU A 89 -17.12 4.62 3.99
C LEU A 89 -16.73 3.19 3.61
N GLU A 90 -17.23 2.65 2.51
CA GLU A 90 -16.83 1.34 2.00
C GLU A 90 -15.37 1.33 1.57
N GLY A 91 -14.92 2.38 0.88
CA GLY A 91 -13.52 2.55 0.48
C GLY A 91 -12.56 2.57 1.68
N SER A 92 -12.88 3.36 2.71
CA SER A 92 -12.08 3.43 3.93
C SER A 92 -12.08 2.12 4.73
N LEU A 93 -13.19 1.38 4.74
CA LEU A 93 -13.26 0.04 5.35
C LEU A 93 -12.36 -0.94 4.60
N GLY A 94 -12.44 -0.94 3.27
CA GLY A 94 -11.59 -1.77 2.42
C GLY A 94 -10.10 -1.55 2.68
N LEU A 95 -9.65 -0.29 2.84
CA LEU A 95 -8.25 -0.01 3.19
C LEU A 95 -7.85 -0.58 4.56
N LEU A 96 -8.74 -0.51 5.56
CA LEU A 96 -8.50 -1.05 6.89
C LEU A 96 -8.46 -2.58 6.92
N ASP A 97 -9.30 -3.25 6.14
CA ASP A 97 -9.29 -4.71 6.01
C ASP A 97 -7.97 -5.23 5.42
N ILE A 98 -7.41 -4.50 4.46
CA ILE A 98 -6.11 -4.82 3.88
C ILE A 98 -4.98 -4.55 4.86
N CYS A 99 -5.03 -3.42 5.58
CA CYS A 99 -4.05 -3.13 6.62
C CYS A 99 -4.04 -4.25 7.68
N SER A 100 -5.23 -4.68 8.11
CA SER A 100 -5.39 -5.79 9.06
C SER A 100 -4.77 -7.09 8.50
N THR A 101 -5.04 -7.41 7.24
CA THR A 101 -4.42 -8.56 6.56
C THR A 101 -2.90 -8.44 6.52
N ALA A 102 -2.36 -7.27 6.21
CA ALA A 102 -0.92 -7.02 6.15
C ALA A 102 -0.28 -7.18 7.54
N GLN A 103 -0.91 -6.64 8.59
CA GLN A 103 -0.46 -6.79 9.98
C GLN A 103 -0.43 -8.26 10.41
N ASP A 104 -1.51 -9.01 10.16
CA ASP A 104 -1.56 -10.45 10.48
C ASP A 104 -0.43 -11.23 9.80
N CYS A 105 -0.15 -10.90 8.53
CA CYS A 105 0.93 -11.51 7.77
C CYS A 105 2.32 -11.19 8.36
N LEU A 106 2.56 -9.92 8.69
CA LEU A 106 3.83 -9.48 9.25
C LEU A 106 4.05 -10.07 10.65
N LEU A 107 3.01 -10.08 11.50
CA LEU A 107 3.06 -10.68 12.83
C LEU A 107 3.34 -12.19 12.77
N GLN A 108 2.64 -12.92 11.91
CA GLN A 108 2.88 -14.34 11.70
C GLN A 108 4.32 -14.61 11.18
N SER A 109 4.84 -13.72 10.34
CA SER A 109 6.22 -13.82 9.84
C SER A 109 7.23 -13.58 10.95
N LYS A 110 7.02 -12.57 11.80
CA LYS A 110 7.84 -12.25 12.97
C LYS A 110 7.96 -13.43 13.92
N GLU A 111 6.82 -14.02 14.30
CA GLU A 111 6.77 -15.20 15.15
C GLU A 111 7.55 -16.38 14.54
N SER A 112 7.35 -16.64 13.24
CA SER A 112 8.02 -17.73 12.53
C SER A 112 9.54 -17.52 12.44
N VAL A 113 9.98 -16.26 12.23
CA VAL A 113 11.40 -15.88 12.22
C VAL A 113 12.03 -16.10 13.60
N HIS A 114 11.35 -15.66 14.66
CA HIS A 114 11.82 -15.82 16.04
C HIS A 114 11.96 -17.28 16.45
N MET A 115 11.04 -18.15 16.03
CA MET A 115 11.14 -19.58 16.29
C MET A 115 12.37 -20.21 15.64
N VAL A 116 12.62 -19.93 14.35
CA VAL A 116 13.78 -20.44 13.63
C VAL A 116 15.09 -19.92 14.26
N GLN A 117 15.18 -18.62 14.55
CA GLN A 117 16.35 -18.05 15.21
C GLN A 117 16.57 -18.62 16.62
N SER A 118 15.51 -18.93 17.37
CA SER A 118 15.61 -19.54 18.69
C SER A 118 16.33 -20.89 18.65
N VAL A 119 16.02 -21.73 17.65
CA VAL A 119 16.66 -23.03 17.43
C VAL A 119 18.14 -22.87 17.07
N ILE A 120 18.48 -21.87 16.24
CA ILE A 120 19.87 -21.53 15.89
C ILE A 120 20.65 -21.08 17.14
N ARG A 121 20.08 -20.16 17.93
CA ARG A 121 20.73 -19.63 19.14
C ARG A 121 21.00 -20.70 20.19
N ARG A 122 20.09 -21.68 20.32
CA ARG A 122 20.24 -22.83 21.23
C ARG A 122 21.23 -23.89 20.74
N LYS A 123 21.74 -23.78 19.51
CA LYS A 123 22.60 -24.78 18.86
C LYS A 123 21.98 -26.17 18.89
N CYS A 124 20.67 -26.23 18.65
CA CYS A 124 19.94 -27.49 18.62
C CYS A 124 20.41 -28.38 17.45
N PRO A 125 20.16 -29.70 17.52
CA PRO A 125 20.50 -30.62 16.44
C PRO A 125 19.84 -30.24 15.11
N ASP A 126 20.48 -30.61 13.99
CA ASP A 126 19.98 -30.34 12.63
C ASP A 126 18.55 -30.85 12.39
N THR A 127 18.13 -31.90 13.11
CA THR A 127 16.77 -32.45 13.07
C THR A 127 15.73 -31.47 13.61
N GLU A 128 16.03 -30.76 14.71
CA GLU A 128 15.13 -29.76 15.30
C GLU A 128 15.09 -28.50 14.43
N PHE A 129 16.22 -28.09 13.86
CA PHE A 129 16.29 -27.02 12.87
C PHE A 129 15.44 -27.31 11.64
N ALA A 130 15.52 -28.53 11.10
CA ALA A 130 14.71 -28.93 9.95
C ALA A 130 13.21 -28.92 10.26
N VAL A 131 12.82 -29.30 11.48
CA VAL A 131 11.42 -29.25 11.93
C VAL A 131 10.91 -27.80 11.99
N GLU A 132 11.64 -26.90 12.65
CA GLU A 132 11.20 -25.51 12.80
C GLU A 132 11.28 -24.73 11.49
N GLY A 133 12.33 -24.95 10.70
CA GLY A 133 12.43 -24.43 9.35
C GLY A 133 11.29 -24.92 8.44
N GLY A 134 10.87 -26.18 8.61
CA GLY A 134 9.69 -26.74 7.95
C GLY A 134 8.40 -26.02 8.34
N LYS A 135 8.22 -25.69 9.62
CA LYS A 135 7.06 -24.91 10.11
C LYS A 135 7.07 -23.49 9.54
N TYR A 136 8.22 -22.81 9.51
CA TYR A 136 8.36 -21.50 8.86
C TYR A 136 7.92 -21.57 7.39
N LEU A 137 8.40 -22.56 6.62
CA LEU A 137 8.04 -22.69 5.20
C LEU A 137 6.54 -23.00 5.00
N ALA A 138 5.94 -23.78 5.90
CA ALA A 138 4.50 -24.04 5.88
C ALA A 138 3.69 -22.77 6.22
N SER A 139 4.13 -22.01 7.23
CA SER A 139 3.59 -20.71 7.64
C SER A 139 3.61 -19.72 6.47
N ARG A 140 4.78 -19.58 5.80
CA ARG A 140 4.95 -18.79 4.57
C ARG A 140 4.00 -19.19 3.45
N LYS A 141 3.81 -20.48 3.20
CA LYS A 141 2.85 -20.96 2.18
C LYS A 141 1.40 -20.60 2.53
N LYS A 142 1.01 -20.71 3.80
CA LYS A 142 -0.33 -20.32 4.27
C LYS A 142 -0.54 -18.82 4.10
N MET A 143 0.44 -18.01 4.47
CA MET A 143 0.41 -16.57 4.33
C MET A 143 0.29 -16.12 2.87
N LYS A 144 1.12 -16.68 1.96
CA LYS A 144 1.01 -16.40 0.52
C LYS A 144 -0.39 -16.67 -0.04
N LYS A 145 -1.07 -17.73 0.44
CA LYS A 145 -2.46 -18.04 0.05
C LYS A 145 -3.46 -17.03 0.62
N ALA A 146 -3.29 -16.62 1.88
CA ALA A 146 -4.13 -15.61 2.51
C ALA A 146 -4.04 -14.27 1.76
N ILE A 147 -2.81 -13.85 1.42
CA ILE A 147 -2.57 -12.64 0.63
C ILE A 147 -3.21 -12.74 -0.76
N GLN A 148 -3.02 -13.85 -1.47
CA GLN A 148 -3.66 -14.06 -2.78
C GLN A 148 -5.20 -14.00 -2.71
N LYS A 149 -5.79 -14.51 -1.63
CA LYS A 149 -7.23 -14.43 -1.39
C LYS A 149 -7.68 -12.99 -1.15
N ALA A 150 -6.98 -12.25 -0.30
CA ALA A 150 -7.28 -10.84 -0.02
C ALA A 150 -7.19 -9.98 -1.29
N LEU A 151 -6.10 -10.14 -2.06
CA LEU A 151 -5.92 -9.48 -3.36
C LEU A 151 -7.01 -9.85 -4.38
N GLY A 152 -7.50 -11.10 -4.34
CA GLY A 152 -8.60 -11.56 -5.18
C GLY A 152 -9.92 -10.84 -4.86
N ASN A 153 -10.23 -10.65 -3.58
CA ASN A 153 -11.45 -9.98 -3.14
C ASN A 153 -11.46 -8.49 -3.53
N LEU A 154 -10.31 -7.82 -3.43
CA LEU A 154 -10.16 -6.40 -3.75
C LEU A 154 -10.44 -6.06 -5.20
N LYS A 155 -10.11 -6.97 -6.12
CA LYS A 155 -10.38 -6.78 -7.55
C LYS A 155 -11.88 -6.70 -7.86
N GLY A 156 -12.75 -7.23 -6.99
CA GLY A 156 -14.19 -7.11 -7.09
C GLY A 156 -14.73 -5.71 -6.76
N MET A 157 -14.06 -4.97 -5.87
CA MET A 157 -14.49 -3.65 -5.40
C MET A 157 -14.13 -2.50 -6.35
N LYS A 158 -13.20 -2.72 -7.29
CA LYS A 158 -12.64 -1.68 -8.17
C LYS A 158 -13.61 -1.13 -9.25
N ASN A 159 -14.78 -1.74 -9.44
CA ASN A 159 -15.62 -1.50 -10.62
C ASN A 159 -16.76 -0.49 -10.45
N GLU A 160 -16.86 0.20 -9.32
CA GLU A 160 -17.91 1.20 -9.11
C GLU A 160 -17.35 2.62 -9.05
N LEU A 161 -16.67 3.05 -10.12
CA LEU A 161 -16.57 4.49 -10.36
C LEU A 161 -17.96 4.95 -10.83
N MET A 162 -18.73 5.48 -9.88
CA MET A 162 -20.05 5.98 -10.20
C MET A 162 -19.94 7.14 -11.21
N ASP A 163 -20.69 7.05 -12.30
CA ASP A 163 -20.93 8.15 -13.23
C ASP A 163 -21.64 9.29 -12.49
N SER A 164 -20.86 10.24 -12.00
CA SER A 164 -21.32 11.32 -11.13
C SER A 164 -21.68 12.54 -11.96
N SER A 165 -22.88 12.56 -12.53
CA SER A 165 -23.37 13.67 -13.35
C SER A 165 -24.44 14.57 -12.70
N SER A 166 -24.73 14.44 -11.39
CA SER A 166 -25.86 15.18 -10.79
C SER A 166 -25.53 16.30 -9.78
N SER A 167 -24.27 16.54 -9.42
CA SER A 167 -23.91 17.67 -8.56
C SER A 167 -23.39 18.84 -9.40
N ASN A 168 -24.07 19.98 -9.32
CA ASN A 168 -23.65 21.23 -9.96
C ASN A 168 -22.55 21.98 -9.18
N ASP A 169 -22.01 21.39 -8.11
CA ASP A 169 -21.09 22.08 -7.19
C ASP A 169 -19.64 21.58 -7.31
N SER A 170 -18.80 22.44 -7.88
CA SER A 170 -17.42 22.16 -8.27
C SER A 170 -16.53 21.77 -7.07
N GLU A 171 -16.74 22.38 -5.90
CA GLU A 171 -15.82 22.21 -4.75
C GLU A 171 -16.01 20.86 -4.02
N VAL A 172 -17.26 20.44 -3.78
CA VAL A 172 -17.55 19.13 -3.14
C VAL A 172 -17.08 17.98 -4.03
N LEU A 173 -17.38 18.06 -5.33
CA LEU A 173 -16.93 17.07 -6.31
C LEU A 173 -15.41 17.01 -6.40
N PHE A 174 -14.74 18.17 -6.30
CA PHE A 174 -13.29 18.23 -6.27
C PHE A 174 -12.71 17.53 -5.02
N ILE A 175 -13.22 17.84 -3.81
CA ILE A 175 -12.75 17.21 -2.57
C ILE A 175 -13.02 15.70 -2.59
N LEU A 176 -14.19 15.27 -3.06
CA LEU A 176 -14.52 13.86 -3.27
C LEU A 176 -13.52 13.16 -4.21
N GLY A 177 -13.21 13.82 -5.33
CA GLY A 177 -12.26 13.32 -6.32
C GLY A 177 -10.86 13.09 -5.74
N ILE A 178 -10.32 14.08 -5.00
CA ILE A 178 -8.99 13.94 -4.42
C ILE A 178 -8.93 12.90 -3.29
N LEU A 179 -10.01 12.76 -2.48
CA LEU A 179 -10.10 11.69 -1.47
C LEU A 179 -10.15 10.30 -2.13
N LYS A 180 -10.88 10.16 -3.25
CA LYS A 180 -10.91 8.92 -4.02
C LYS A 180 -9.59 8.57 -4.68
N GLU A 181 -8.88 9.56 -5.18
CA GLU A 181 -7.54 9.35 -5.73
C GLU A 181 -6.57 8.93 -4.62
N ALA A 182 -6.65 9.52 -3.42
CA ALA A 182 -5.86 9.10 -2.26
C ALA A 182 -6.18 7.67 -1.81
N GLU A 183 -7.46 7.29 -1.80
CA GLU A 183 -7.88 5.90 -1.57
C GLU A 183 -7.22 4.96 -2.60
N ALA A 184 -7.28 5.30 -3.89
CA ALA A 184 -6.70 4.48 -4.96
C ALA A 184 -5.17 4.36 -4.88
N VAL A 185 -4.46 5.44 -4.51
CA VAL A 185 -3.00 5.40 -4.27
C VAL A 185 -2.68 4.53 -3.06
N THR A 186 -3.40 4.70 -1.96
CA THR A 186 -3.24 3.89 -0.74
C THR A 186 -3.44 2.41 -1.03
N MET A 187 -4.52 2.09 -1.75
CA MET A 187 -4.86 0.74 -2.19
C MET A 187 -3.70 0.10 -2.97
N ARG A 188 -3.19 0.78 -4.01
CA ARG A 188 -2.10 0.26 -4.86
C ARG A 188 -0.79 0.02 -4.08
N LEU A 189 -0.51 0.87 -3.09
CA LEU A 189 0.68 0.72 -2.25
C LEU A 189 0.54 -0.43 -1.25
N LEU A 190 -0.64 -0.62 -0.65
CA LEU A 190 -0.93 -1.80 0.18
C LEU A 190 -0.89 -3.10 -0.65
N GLU A 191 -1.43 -3.09 -1.87
CA GLU A 191 -1.28 -4.21 -2.81
C GLU A 191 0.20 -4.51 -3.09
N SER A 192 1.01 -3.47 -3.34
CA SER A 192 2.45 -3.61 -3.57
C SER A 192 3.19 -4.19 -2.37
N LEU A 193 2.86 -3.74 -1.16
CA LEU A 193 3.37 -4.30 0.10
C LEU A 193 3.03 -5.79 0.23
N LEU A 194 1.77 -6.17 0.04
CA LEU A 194 1.35 -7.57 0.13
C LEU A 194 2.02 -8.46 -0.92
N MET A 195 2.21 -7.93 -2.13
CA MET A 195 2.95 -8.61 -3.20
C MET A 195 4.44 -8.77 -2.90
N PHE A 196 5.04 -7.77 -2.23
CA PHE A 196 6.40 -7.85 -1.71
C PHE A 196 6.53 -8.97 -0.68
N VAL A 197 5.71 -8.97 0.37
CA VAL A 197 5.71 -10.00 1.43
C VAL A 197 5.48 -11.40 0.87
N SER A 198 4.63 -11.52 -0.16
CA SER A 198 4.34 -12.81 -0.80
C SER A 198 5.41 -13.32 -1.76
N ASP A 199 6.30 -12.45 -2.24
CA ASP A 199 7.19 -12.69 -3.38
C ASP A 199 6.46 -13.35 -4.58
N THR A 200 5.56 -12.59 -5.21
CA THR A 200 4.83 -13.10 -6.39
C THR A 200 5.61 -12.98 -7.69
N LYS A 201 6.75 -12.27 -7.70
CA LYS A 201 7.57 -12.08 -8.91
C LYS A 201 8.16 -13.40 -9.42
N GLY A 202 8.40 -14.38 -8.53
CA GLY A 202 8.91 -15.70 -8.92
C GLY A 202 7.87 -16.65 -9.54
N GLN A 203 6.57 -16.53 -9.22
CA GLN A 203 5.60 -17.56 -9.61
C GLN A 203 4.93 -17.35 -10.98
N SER A 204 4.82 -16.12 -11.47
CA SER A 204 4.15 -15.84 -12.76
C SER A 204 5.00 -16.21 -13.97
N LYS A 205 6.33 -16.04 -13.87
CA LYS A 205 7.28 -16.43 -14.92
C LYS A 205 7.49 -17.95 -14.95
N GLN A 206 7.51 -18.61 -13.79
CA GLN A 206 7.79 -20.05 -13.71
C GLN A 206 6.59 -20.91 -14.11
N ARG A 207 5.35 -20.56 -13.73
CA ARG A 207 4.15 -21.34 -14.09
C ARG A 207 3.80 -21.33 -15.59
N ARG A 208 4.10 -20.24 -16.30
CA ARG A 208 3.82 -20.12 -17.75
C ARG A 208 4.86 -20.86 -18.61
N TRP A 209 6.10 -20.98 -18.13
CA TRP A 209 7.15 -21.71 -18.84
C TRP A 209 7.26 -23.18 -18.43
N SER A 210 6.90 -23.56 -17.20
CA SER A 210 6.96 -24.96 -16.74
C SER A 210 5.98 -25.92 -17.43
N ILE A 211 4.93 -25.39 -18.08
CA ILE A 211 3.95 -26.20 -18.83
C ILE A 211 4.45 -26.49 -20.26
N ILE A 212 5.37 -25.68 -20.79
CA ILE A 212 5.88 -25.80 -22.18
C ILE A 212 7.34 -26.32 -22.20
N SER A 213 8.08 -26.19 -21.10
CA SER A 213 9.52 -26.53 -21.05
C SER A 213 9.85 -28.03 -20.96
N LYS A 214 8.86 -28.92 -20.98
CA LYS A 214 9.11 -30.39 -21.03
C LYS A 214 9.35 -30.94 -22.44
N LEU A 215 9.33 -30.08 -23.47
CA LEU A 215 9.47 -30.52 -24.87
C LEU A 215 10.76 -30.07 -25.57
N MET A 216 11.58 -29.18 -25.00
CA MET A 216 12.84 -28.76 -25.62
C MET A 216 13.96 -28.68 -24.58
N GLN A 217 14.73 -29.75 -24.46
CA GLN A 217 16.12 -29.65 -24.01
C GLN A 217 16.93 -29.20 -25.24
N SER A 218 17.28 -27.93 -25.30
CA SER A 218 18.33 -27.45 -26.20
C SER A 218 19.28 -26.58 -25.39
N ASP A 219 20.50 -27.07 -25.36
CA ASP A 219 21.71 -26.50 -24.83
C ASP A 219 21.84 -24.99 -25.15
N ARG A 220 21.81 -24.14 -24.11
CA ARG A 220 22.28 -22.75 -24.21
C ARG A 220 22.94 -22.32 -22.90
N MET A 221 24.26 -22.17 -23.03
CA MET A 221 25.15 -21.19 -22.39
C MET A 221 24.53 -20.34 -21.27
N THR A 222 25.17 -20.45 -20.11
CA THR A 222 25.23 -19.46 -19.03
C THR A 222 25.32 -18.04 -19.57
N CYS A 223 24.19 -17.34 -19.54
CA CYS A 223 24.14 -15.89 -19.58
C CYS A 223 24.05 -15.46 -18.12
N ASP A 224 25.03 -14.69 -17.65
CA ASP A 224 25.05 -14.11 -16.31
C ASP A 224 23.71 -13.45 -16.03
N SER A 225 22.89 -14.14 -15.26
CA SER A 225 21.61 -13.64 -14.82
C SER A 225 21.92 -12.47 -13.91
N GLN A 226 21.69 -11.26 -14.43
CA GLN A 226 21.45 -10.07 -13.64
C GLN A 226 20.69 -10.49 -12.38
N GLU A 227 21.38 -10.44 -11.23
CA GLU A 227 20.80 -10.78 -9.95
C GLU A 227 19.59 -9.88 -9.77
N SER A 228 18.42 -10.43 -10.09
CA SER A 228 17.15 -9.86 -9.68
C SER A 228 17.22 -9.87 -8.17
N GLU A 229 17.57 -8.73 -7.57
CA GLU A 229 17.70 -8.56 -6.13
C GLU A 229 16.42 -9.10 -5.48
N THR A 230 16.53 -10.31 -4.94
CA THR A 230 15.40 -11.00 -4.32
C THR A 230 15.09 -10.30 -3.00
N ASN A 231 13.81 -10.17 -2.67
CA ASN A 231 13.46 -9.56 -1.40
C ASN A 231 13.88 -10.45 -0.22
N GLU A 232 13.91 -9.84 0.97
CA GLU A 232 14.36 -10.42 2.23
C GLU A 232 13.61 -11.72 2.54
N PHE A 233 12.29 -11.76 2.29
CA PHE A 233 11.47 -12.96 2.45
C PHE A 233 11.92 -14.10 1.53
N ALA A 234 12.18 -13.80 0.25
CA ALA A 234 12.61 -14.77 -0.75
C ALA A 234 14.02 -15.30 -0.48
N LYS A 235 14.93 -14.44 -0.02
CA LYS A 235 16.30 -14.82 0.39
C LYS A 235 16.26 -15.84 1.53
N VAL A 236 15.43 -15.62 2.55
CA VAL A 236 15.23 -16.58 3.65
C VAL A 236 14.54 -17.85 3.16
N ASP A 237 13.44 -17.74 2.40
CA ASP A 237 12.69 -18.89 1.86
C ASP A 237 13.61 -19.84 1.08
N THR A 238 14.45 -19.31 0.20
CA THR A 238 15.37 -20.08 -0.66
C THR A 238 16.53 -20.68 0.12
N THR A 239 17.18 -19.90 0.98
CA THR A 239 18.31 -20.36 1.81
C THR A 239 17.85 -21.46 2.75
N LEU A 240 16.73 -21.26 3.44
CA LEU A 240 16.18 -22.24 4.39
C LEU A 240 15.77 -23.54 3.69
N GLN A 241 15.10 -23.46 2.54
CA GLN A 241 14.74 -24.64 1.75
C GLN A 241 15.98 -25.44 1.32
N SER A 242 17.09 -24.76 1.01
CA SER A 242 18.36 -25.39 0.62
C SER A 242 19.03 -26.09 1.81
N LEU A 243 19.08 -25.43 2.97
CA LEU A 243 19.62 -25.98 4.22
C LEU A 243 18.87 -27.25 4.66
N ILE A 244 17.53 -27.22 4.62
CA ILE A 244 16.70 -28.39 4.94
C ILE A 244 16.91 -29.54 3.95
N SER A 245 17.31 -29.24 2.71
CA SER A 245 17.56 -30.25 1.68
C SER A 245 19.02 -30.75 1.67
N HIS A 246 19.81 -30.44 2.69
CA HIS A 246 21.23 -30.80 2.84
C HIS A 246 22.13 -30.37 1.66
N LYS A 247 21.80 -29.25 0.99
CA LYS A 247 22.69 -28.67 -0.03
C LYS A 247 23.77 -27.81 0.64
N PRO A 248 25.03 -27.88 0.19
CA PRO A 248 26.12 -27.11 0.79
C PRO A 248 25.88 -25.61 0.54
N LEU A 249 25.54 -24.88 1.60
CA LEU A 249 25.44 -23.43 1.63
C LEU A 249 25.98 -22.92 2.96
N SER A 250 26.55 -21.70 2.94
CA SER A 250 27.09 -21.08 4.15
C SER A 250 25.96 -20.70 5.11
N ILE A 251 26.02 -21.27 6.33
CA ILE A 251 25.13 -20.91 7.46
C ILE A 251 25.27 -19.42 7.81
N GLU A 252 26.44 -18.82 7.56
CA GLU A 252 26.71 -17.41 7.80
C GLU A 252 25.82 -16.49 6.96
N ASN A 253 25.58 -16.85 5.69
CA ASN A 253 24.66 -16.11 4.83
C ASN A 253 23.20 -16.21 5.33
N PHE A 254 22.82 -17.32 5.95
CA PHE A 254 21.48 -17.50 6.48
C PHE A 254 21.20 -16.60 7.68
N HIS A 255 22.16 -16.43 8.60
CA HIS A 255 22.00 -15.54 9.74
C HIS A 255 21.76 -14.10 9.29
N SER A 256 22.59 -13.59 8.37
CA SER A 256 22.43 -12.24 7.82
C SER A 256 21.08 -12.06 7.12
N HIS A 257 20.63 -13.04 6.34
CA HIS A 257 19.30 -12.99 5.70
C HIS A 257 18.16 -12.95 6.72
N MET A 258 18.25 -13.70 7.82
CA MET A 258 17.24 -13.71 8.87
C MET A 258 17.18 -12.38 9.63
N GLU A 259 18.33 -11.78 9.93
CA GLU A 259 18.40 -10.46 10.59
C GLU A 259 17.83 -9.37 9.69
N ASN A 260 18.20 -9.35 8.40
CA ASN A 260 17.64 -8.41 7.42
C ASN A 260 16.11 -8.58 7.29
N LEU A 261 15.62 -9.81 7.32
CA LEU A 261 14.18 -10.08 7.28
C LEU A 261 13.48 -9.59 8.56
N GLU A 262 14.08 -9.78 9.74
CA GLU A 262 13.51 -9.30 11.00
C GLU A 262 13.36 -7.78 11.01
N THR A 263 14.43 -7.04 10.67
CA THR A 263 14.39 -5.57 10.54
C THR A 263 13.36 -5.13 9.51
N CYS A 264 13.32 -5.80 8.35
CA CYS A 264 12.31 -5.52 7.33
C CYS A 264 10.88 -5.74 7.85
N ILE A 265 10.63 -6.80 8.62
CA ILE A 265 9.30 -7.06 9.17
C ILE A 265 8.92 -5.97 10.18
N GLU A 266 9.85 -5.57 11.05
CA GLU A 266 9.62 -4.53 12.06
C GLU A 266 9.28 -3.18 11.42
N ASP A 267 10.06 -2.73 10.44
CA ASP A 267 9.81 -1.47 9.73
C ASP A 267 8.44 -1.46 9.04
N LEU A 268 8.08 -2.58 8.40
CA LEU A 268 6.79 -2.72 7.72
C LEU A 268 5.63 -2.80 8.71
N GLU A 269 5.79 -3.53 9.82
CA GLU A 269 4.78 -3.67 10.86
C GLU A 269 4.44 -2.31 11.47
N VAL A 270 5.48 -1.56 11.86
CA VAL A 270 5.35 -0.19 12.38
C VAL A 270 4.68 0.72 11.34
N GLY A 271 5.13 0.68 10.08
CA GLY A 271 4.58 1.51 9.01
C GLY A 271 3.09 1.26 8.75
N VAL A 272 2.67 -0.02 8.69
CA VAL A 272 1.26 -0.40 8.48
C VAL A 272 0.41 -0.03 9.69
N GLU A 273 0.91 -0.22 10.91
CA GLU A 273 0.20 0.14 12.14
C GLU A 273 -0.07 1.65 12.22
N HIS A 274 0.93 2.47 11.88
CA HIS A 274 0.75 3.91 11.80
C HIS A 274 -0.26 4.32 10.74
N LEU A 275 -0.17 3.76 9.54
CA LEU A 275 -1.15 4.01 8.48
C LEU A 275 -2.58 3.63 8.91
N SER A 276 -2.74 2.47 9.57
CA SER A 276 -4.03 2.01 10.09
C SER A 276 -4.64 3.02 11.06
N ARG A 277 -3.84 3.56 11.99
CA ARG A 277 -4.29 4.62 12.91
C ARG A 277 -4.76 5.87 12.16
N LYS A 278 -4.05 6.29 11.11
CA LYS A 278 -4.47 7.45 10.30
C LYS A 278 -5.77 7.18 9.55
N LEU A 279 -5.92 6.00 8.94
CA LEU A 279 -7.14 5.59 8.25
C LEU A 279 -8.35 5.53 9.19
N ILE A 280 -8.18 5.00 10.40
CA ILE A 280 -9.24 5.01 11.44
C ILE A 280 -9.66 6.45 11.74
N ARG A 281 -8.70 7.36 11.93
CA ARG A 281 -8.98 8.77 12.21
C ARG A 281 -9.74 9.43 11.05
N THR A 282 -9.30 9.23 9.81
CA THR A 282 -9.99 9.72 8.61
C THR A 282 -11.41 9.17 8.53
N ARG A 283 -11.62 7.88 8.81
CA ARG A 283 -12.95 7.25 8.84
C ARG A 283 -13.84 7.87 9.92
N VAL A 284 -13.32 8.13 11.11
CA VAL A 284 -14.07 8.81 12.19
C VAL A 284 -14.47 10.23 11.75
N SER A 285 -13.56 10.97 11.11
CA SER A 285 -13.87 12.29 10.56
C SER A 285 -14.99 12.23 9.51
N LEU A 286 -14.96 11.24 8.59
CA LEU A 286 -16.05 11.01 7.64
C LEU A 286 -17.38 10.69 8.34
N LEU A 287 -17.37 9.76 9.29
CA LEU A 287 -18.58 9.38 10.04
C LEU A 287 -19.20 10.58 10.76
N ASN A 288 -18.37 11.40 11.41
CA ASN A 288 -18.84 12.60 12.10
C ASN A 288 -19.48 13.62 11.15
N ILE A 289 -18.94 13.76 9.94
CA ILE A 289 -19.50 14.65 8.91
C ILE A 289 -20.86 14.16 8.43
N PHE A 290 -21.04 12.85 8.28
CA PHE A 290 -22.26 12.26 7.73
C PHE A 290 -23.32 11.88 8.78
N SER A 291 -22.98 11.94 10.07
CA SER A 291 -23.92 11.70 11.17
C SER A 291 -24.72 12.93 11.60
N HIS A 292 -24.39 14.11 11.07
CA HIS A 292 -24.98 15.41 11.42
C HIS A 292 -25.69 16.04 10.22
#